data_AF-A0A6H2BXB8-F1
#
_entry.id   AF-A0A6H2BXB8-F1
#
_cell.length_a   1.000
_cell.length_b   1.000
_cell.length_c   1.000
_cell.angle_alpha   90.00
_cell.angle_beta   90.00
_cell.angle_gamma   90.00
#
_symmetry.space_group_name_H-M   'P 1'
#
loop_
_entity.id
_entity.type
_entity.pdbx_description
1 polymer ?
#
loop_
_entity_poly.entity_id
_entity_poly.type
_entity_poly.pdbx_seq_one_letter_code
_entity_poly.pdbx_strand_id
1 'polypeptide(L)'
;MDWLERVAEIRKICNVPAPARNVAIARVWVDETFSELFAFSGKLLREGAVGLPSQPMFQTFDIAGHRRDLDSEYKILEAIAEKYTNNREVKGKIELFTSKSHVIRVSMS
;
A
#
# COMPACT_ATOMS: atom_id res chain seq x y z
N MET A 1 14.99 -10.01 6.34
CA MET A 1 14.25 -10.61 5.22
C MET A 1 14.24 -9.61 4.09
N ASP A 2 14.71 -10.04 2.92
CA ASP A 2 14.75 -9.22 1.71
C ASP A 2 13.32 -8.91 1.21
N TRP A 3 13.13 -7.74 0.60
CA TRP A 3 11.80 -7.32 0.15
C TRP A 3 11.27 -8.16 -1.02
N LEU A 4 12.16 -8.61 -1.92
CA LEU A 4 11.78 -9.43 -3.06
C LEU A 4 11.41 -10.85 -2.61
N GLU A 5 12.14 -11.41 -1.65
CA GLU A 5 11.76 -12.66 -0.99
C GLU A 5 10.35 -12.56 -0.39
N ARG A 6 10.08 -11.48 0.35
CA ARG A 6 8.76 -11.27 0.96
C ARG A 6 7.65 -11.12 -0.09
N VAL A 7 7.92 -10.44 -1.21
CA VAL A 7 6.97 -10.38 -2.34
C VAL A 7 6.70 -11.76 -2.92
N ALA A 8 7.73 -12.60 -3.07
CA ALA A 8 7.57 -13.96 -3.60
C ALA A 8 6.71 -14.83 -2.66
N GLU A 9 6.90 -14.71 -1.34
CA GLU A 9 6.06 -15.38 -0.34
C GLU A 9 4.60 -14.94 -0.43
N ILE A 10 4.34 -13.63 -0.43
CA ILE A 10 2.97 -13.06 -0.55
C ILE A 10 2.30 -13.57 -1.82
N ARG A 11 3.01 -13.56 -2.96
CA ARG A 11 2.49 -14.09 -4.22
C ARG A 11 2.11 -15.57 -4.13
N LYS A 12 2.95 -16.37 -3.48
CA LYS A 12 2.69 -17.80 -3.28
C LYS A 12 1.46 -18.03 -2.41
N ILE A 13 1.38 -17.35 -1.27
CA ILE A 13 0.25 -17.46 -0.33
C ILE A 13 -1.06 -17.03 -1.00
N CYS A 14 -1.04 -15.90 -1.73
CA CYS A 14 -2.23 -15.35 -2.37
C CYS A 14 -2.57 -15.98 -3.73
N ASN A 15 -1.78 -16.96 -4.19
CA ASN A 15 -1.88 -17.56 -5.52
C ASN A 15 -1.94 -16.51 -6.65
N VAL A 16 -0.97 -15.58 -6.66
CA VAL A 16 -0.86 -14.51 -7.66
C VAL A 16 0.47 -14.65 -8.42
N PRO A 17 0.47 -15.08 -9.70
CA PRO A 17 1.70 -15.26 -10.45
C PRO A 17 2.42 -13.94 -10.73
N ALA A 18 3.75 -13.99 -10.85
CA ALA A 18 4.54 -12.90 -11.42
C ALA A 18 4.43 -12.94 -12.96
N PRO A 19 4.46 -11.79 -13.67
CA PRO A 19 4.49 -10.40 -13.19
C PRO A 19 3.09 -9.72 -13.15
N ALA A 20 2.01 -10.49 -12.97
CA ALA A 20 0.64 -10.07 -13.31
C ALA A 20 0.13 -8.77 -12.64
N ARG A 21 0.61 -8.46 -11.42
CA ARG A 21 0.21 -7.29 -10.62
C ARG A 21 1.40 -6.75 -9.84
N ASN A 22 1.48 -5.43 -9.68
CA ASN A 22 2.44 -4.84 -8.75
C ASN A 22 2.06 -5.24 -7.31
N VAL A 23 3.08 -5.47 -6.49
CA VAL A 23 2.94 -5.65 -5.05
C VAL A 23 3.71 -4.54 -4.36
N ALA A 24 3.05 -3.91 -3.40
CA ALA A 24 3.69 -3.04 -2.43
C ALA A 24 3.54 -3.63 -1.02
N ILE A 25 4.53 -3.36 -0.18
CA ILE A 25 4.57 -3.77 1.22
C ILE A 25 4.97 -2.55 2.04
N ALA A 26 4.24 -2.26 3.12
CA ALA A 26 4.67 -1.31 4.12
C ALA A 26 4.92 -2.00 5.45
N ARG A 27 6.05 -1.66 6.06
CA ARG A 27 6.32 -1.94 7.47
C ARG A 27 6.14 -0.65 8.25
N VAL A 28 5.28 -0.68 9.25
CA VAL A 28 4.80 0.50 9.97
C VAL A 28 5.12 0.33 11.44
N TRP A 29 5.85 1.29 12.01
CA TRP A 29 6.15 1.40 13.43
C TRP A 29 5.55 2.70 13.97
N VAL A 30 4.49 2.58 14.76
CA VAL A 30 3.80 3.73 15.37
C VAL A 30 3.46 3.35 16.81
N ASP A 31 3.73 4.24 17.77
CA ASP A 31 3.43 4.05 19.19
C ASP A 31 3.86 2.66 19.71
N GLU A 32 5.14 2.32 19.49
CA GLU A 32 5.77 1.03 19.84
C GLU A 32 5.17 -0.22 19.16
N THR A 33 4.15 -0.04 18.31
CA THR A 33 3.49 -1.14 17.60
C THR A 33 4.08 -1.30 16.19
N PHE A 34 4.43 -2.53 15.85
CA PHE A 34 4.79 -2.93 14.49
C PHE A 34 3.58 -3.53 13.75
N SER A 35 3.42 -3.17 12.48
CA SER A 35 2.51 -3.86 11.56
C SER A 35 3.09 -3.94 10.14
N GLU A 36 2.75 -4.99 9.41
CA GLU A 36 3.08 -5.15 8.00
C GLU A 36 1.77 -5.16 7.19
N LEU A 37 1.71 -4.28 6.20
CA LEU A 37 0.60 -4.17 5.25
C LEU A 37 1.11 -4.52 3.87
N PHE A 38 0.28 -5.17 3.04
CA PHE A 38 0.61 -5.38 1.64
C PHE A 38 -0.61 -5.16 0.76
N ALA A 39 -0.38 -4.79 -0.50
CA ALA A 39 -1.44 -4.57 -1.47
C ALA A 39 -1.01 -4.98 -2.88
N PHE A 40 -2.00 -5.34 -3.69
CA PHE A 40 -1.84 -5.55 -5.12
C PHE A 40 -2.40 -4.34 -5.89
N SER A 41 -1.74 -3.94 -6.98
CA SER A 41 -2.29 -2.95 -7.91
C SER A 41 -3.60 -3.42 -8.55
N GLY A 42 -4.43 -2.49 -9.01
CA GLY A 42 -5.71 -2.78 -9.65
C GLY A 42 -6.82 -3.04 -8.64
N LYS A 43 -7.87 -3.76 -9.03
CA LYS A 43 -9.00 -4.11 -8.14
C LYS A 43 -8.82 -5.46 -7.42
N LEU A 44 -7.63 -6.06 -7.51
CA LEU A 44 -7.38 -7.37 -6.91
C LEU A 44 -7.38 -7.25 -5.39
N LEU A 45 -8.22 -8.04 -4.73
CA LEU A 45 -8.25 -8.24 -3.29
C LEU A 45 -7.99 -9.71 -2.97
N ARG A 46 -7.17 -9.93 -1.95
CA ARG A 46 -6.82 -11.24 -1.39
C ARG A 46 -6.86 -11.13 0.12
N GLU A 47 -7.04 -12.26 0.79
CA GLU A 47 -7.00 -12.30 2.25
C GLU A 47 -5.69 -11.70 2.77
N GLY A 48 -5.79 -10.84 3.79
CA GLY A 48 -4.67 -10.07 4.34
C GLY A 48 -4.21 -8.86 3.52
N ALA A 49 -4.66 -8.72 2.26
CA ALA A 49 -4.25 -7.60 1.41
C ALA A 49 -5.12 -6.36 1.66
N VAL A 50 -4.50 -5.17 1.62
CA VAL A 50 -5.20 -3.90 1.69
C VAL A 50 -6.00 -3.69 0.40
N GLY A 51 -7.29 -3.39 0.58
CA GLY A 51 -8.26 -3.13 -0.49
C GLY A 51 -8.26 -1.69 -0.99
N LEU A 52 -9.26 -1.35 -1.80
CA LEU A 52 -9.53 0.06 -2.12
C LEU A 52 -10.13 0.74 -0.89
N PRO A 53 -9.78 2.01 -0.62
CA PRO A 53 -10.37 2.76 0.48
C PRO A 53 -11.88 2.92 0.29
N SER A 54 -12.63 2.79 1.38
CA SER A 54 -14.07 3.10 1.42
C SER A 54 -14.31 4.61 1.47
N GLN A 55 -13.41 5.34 2.13
CA GLN A 55 -13.43 6.79 2.29
C GLN A 55 -12.03 7.35 1.95
N PRO A 56 -11.76 7.67 0.68
CA PRO A 56 -10.49 8.25 0.25
C PRO A 56 -10.17 9.54 1.00
N MET A 57 -8.98 9.59 1.61
CA MET A 57 -8.45 10.77 2.31
C MET A 57 -7.43 11.52 1.46
N PHE A 58 -6.78 10.86 0.51
CA PHE A 58 -5.82 11.48 -0.38
C PHE A 58 -6.44 11.76 -1.75
N GLN A 59 -6.22 12.96 -2.24
CA GLN A 59 -6.49 13.25 -3.65
C GLN A 59 -5.38 12.64 -4.50
N THR A 60 -5.79 11.92 -5.55
CA THR A 60 -4.88 11.43 -6.58
C THR A 60 -4.92 12.35 -7.81
N PHE A 61 -3.86 12.31 -8.60
CA PHE A 61 -3.75 13.07 -9.84
C PHE A 61 -3.62 12.11 -11.01
N ASP A 62 -4.35 12.36 -12.08
CA ASP A 62 -4.26 11.56 -13.30
C ASP A 62 -2.92 11.78 -14.00
N ILE A 63 -2.26 10.68 -14.34
CA ILE A 63 -1.05 10.70 -15.19
C ILE A 63 -1.34 9.82 -16.40
N ALA A 64 -1.62 10.44 -17.55
CA ALA A 64 -1.65 9.83 -18.88
C ALA A 64 -2.24 8.39 -18.92
N GLY A 65 -3.51 8.22 -18.51
CA GLY A 65 -4.21 6.93 -18.58
C GLY A 65 -3.91 5.94 -17.45
N HIS A 66 -3.07 6.32 -16.47
CA HIS A 66 -2.81 5.52 -15.28
C HIS A 66 -3.64 6.00 -14.10
N ARG A 67 -4.61 5.17 -13.72
CA ARG A 67 -5.45 5.35 -12.54
C ARG A 67 -4.65 5.11 -11.25
N ARG A 68 -4.27 6.21 -10.58
CA ARG A 68 -3.47 6.21 -9.35
C ARG A 68 -4.21 5.71 -8.12
N ASP A 69 -5.54 5.83 -8.14
CA ASP A 69 -6.42 5.28 -7.11
C ASP A 69 -6.43 3.72 -7.07
N LEU A 70 -5.81 3.08 -8.06
CA LEU A 70 -5.63 1.63 -8.12
C LEU A 70 -4.20 1.18 -7.76
N ASP A 71 -3.29 2.11 -7.49
CA ASP A 71 -1.90 1.76 -7.14
C ASP A 71 -1.86 1.07 -5.77
N SER A 72 -1.00 0.06 -5.64
CA SER A 72 -0.87 -0.72 -4.40
C SER A 72 -0.44 0.15 -3.21
N GLU A 73 0.44 1.10 -3.47
CA GLU A 73 0.99 2.04 -2.50
C GLU A 73 -0.07 3.05 -2.05
N TYR A 74 -0.91 3.53 -2.98
CA TYR A 74 -2.03 4.42 -2.66
C TYR A 74 -2.96 3.75 -1.64
N LYS A 75 -3.35 2.51 -1.90
CA LYS A 75 -4.19 1.72 -0.97
C LYS A 75 -3.57 1.59 0.42
N ILE A 76 -2.27 1.30 0.48
CA ILE A 76 -1.55 1.16 1.75
C ILE A 76 -1.51 2.49 2.50
N LEU A 77 -1.21 3.60 1.82
CA LEU A 77 -1.19 4.92 2.43
C LEU A 77 -2.56 5.32 2.96
N GLU A 78 -3.63 5.08 2.20
CA GLU A 78 -5.00 5.28 2.64
C GLU A 78 -5.34 4.46 3.90
N ALA A 79 -4.99 3.17 3.92
CA ALA A 79 -5.25 2.33 5.10
C ALA A 79 -4.47 2.77 6.35
N ILE A 80 -3.25 3.29 6.17
CA ILE A 80 -2.49 3.89 7.27
C ILE A 80 -3.15 5.19 7.72
N ALA A 81 -3.53 6.07 6.80
CA ALA A 81 -4.19 7.32 7.13
C ALA A 81 -5.53 7.09 7.83
N GLU A 82 -6.35 6.17 7.35
CA GLU A 82 -7.63 5.78 7.97
C GLU A 82 -7.43 5.31 9.41
N LYS A 83 -6.42 4.47 9.66
CA LYS A 83 -6.10 3.96 11.00
C LYS A 83 -5.75 5.08 12.00
N TYR A 84 -5.10 6.15 11.54
CA TYR A 84 -4.59 7.22 12.40
C TYR A 84 -5.29 8.57 12.20
N THR A 85 -6.37 8.64 11.42
CA THR A 85 -7.02 9.90 11.01
C THR A 85 -7.46 10.77 12.19
N ASN A 86 -7.80 10.17 13.33
CA ASN A 86 -8.28 10.87 14.52
C ASN A 86 -7.14 11.29 15.47
N ASN A 87 -5.89 10.90 15.19
CA ASN A 87 -4.72 11.25 15.99
C ASN A 87 -3.74 12.13 15.22
N ARG A 88 -3.79 13.44 15.47
CA ARG A 88 -2.91 14.44 14.83
C ARG A 88 -1.49 14.48 15.40
N GLU A 89 -1.24 13.83 16.53
CA GLU A 89 0.08 13.79 17.18
C GLU A 89 0.84 12.49 16.90
N VAL A 90 0.29 11.62 16.04
CA VAL A 90 0.88 10.35 15.68
C VAL A 90 2.29 10.55 15.11
N LYS A 91 3.26 9.84 15.69
CA LYS A 91 4.65 9.81 15.23
C LYS A 91 5.08 8.38 15.03
N GLY A 92 5.80 8.14 13.95
CA GLY A 92 6.27 6.81 13.63
C GLY A 92 7.15 6.78 12.40
N LYS A 93 7.48 5.56 11.99
CA LYS A 93 8.26 5.26 10.80
C LYS A 93 7.45 4.36 9.89
N ILE A 94 7.44 4.67 8.61
CA ILE A 94 6.88 3.81 7.56
C ILE A 94 8.01 3.51 6.58
N GLU A 95 8.31 2.23 6.39
CA GLU A 95 9.14 1.76 5.28
C GLU A 95 8.21 1.20 4.22
N LEU A 96 8.23 1.79 3.03
CA LEU A 96 7.41 1.38 1.91
C LEU A 96 8.31 0.79 0.81
N PHE A 97 8.02 -0.46 0.44
CA PHE A 97 8.62 -1.13 -0.70
C PHE A 97 7.59 -1.30 -1.81
N THR A 98 8.05 -1.11 -3.06
CA THR A 98 7.26 -1.42 -4.25
C THR A 98 8.08 -2.24 -5.23
N SER A 99 7.48 -3.29 -5.76
CA SER A 99 8.14 -4.16 -6.75
C SER A 99 8.31 -3.52 -8.13
N LYS A 100 7.72 -2.34 -8.37
CA LYS A 100 7.94 -1.53 -9.57
C LYS A 100 8.23 -0.07 -9.22
N SER A 101 9.33 0.47 -9.72
CA SER A 101 9.67 1.89 -9.54
C SER A 101 8.73 2.79 -10.33
N HIS A 102 7.89 3.56 -9.64
CA HIS A 102 7.08 4.65 -10.20
C HIS A 102 6.92 5.77 -9.19
N VAL A 103 6.71 7.00 -9.67
CA VAL A 103 6.45 8.17 -8.82
C VAL A 103 4.98 8.21 -8.45
N ILE A 104 4.71 8.27 -7.14
CA ILE A 104 3.37 8.46 -6.58
C ILE A 104 3.34 9.83 -5.90
N ARG A 105 2.36 10.64 -6.29
CA ARG A 105 2.11 11.95 -5.69
C ARG A 105 0.70 11.91 -5.10
N VAL A 106 0.63 12.15 -3.80
CA VAL A 106 -0.62 12.28 -3.04
C VAL A 106 -0.56 13.57 -2.25
N SER A 107 -1.70 14.24 -2.11
CA SER A 107 -1.85 15.39 -1.20
C SER A 107 -3.00 15.10 -0.23
N MET A 108 -2.80 15.46 1.04
CA MET A 108 -3.90 15.51 2.01
C MET A 108 -4.71 16.78 1.79
N SER A 109 -6.03 16.63 1.78
CA SER A 109 -6.99 17.75 1.81
C SER A 109 -7.22 18.26 3.22
#